data_AF-A0ABD3Q685-F1
#
_entry.id   AF-A0ABD3Q685-F1
#
_cell.length_a   1.000
_cell.length_b   1.000
_cell.length_c   1.000
_cell.angle_alpha   90.00
_cell.angle_beta   90.00
_cell.angle_gamma   90.00
#
_symmetry.space_group_name_H-M   'P 1'
#
loop_
_entity.id
_entity.type
_entity.pdbx_description
1 polymer ?
#
loop_
_entity_poly.entity_id
_entity_poly.type
_entity_poly.pdbx_seq_one_letter_code
_entity_poly.pdbx_strand_id
1 'polypeptide(L)'
;MRSTAFILALVTSAVAQEFVHQKRVPYHPDRPSPREVVTEKFARREEILTGMLEQRQARLAEHESGRKLLSDEELTQHNNHIDSLRRKLAVHKNKDPKILQLEIEEEIALYEKMMYGEEFKWTSDGMILNEP
;
A
#
# COMPACT_ATOMS: atom_id res chain seq x y z
N MET A 1 -52.50 36.31 -37.94
CA MET A 1 -51.91 35.05 -38.45
C MET A 1 -50.95 34.53 -37.40
N ARG A 2 -51.05 33.23 -37.09
CA ARG A 2 -50.42 32.61 -35.91
C ARG A 2 -48.91 32.53 -36.06
N SER A 3 -48.24 32.91 -34.99
CA SER A 3 -46.80 32.77 -34.71
C SER A 3 -46.35 31.32 -34.75
N THR A 4 -45.17 31.07 -35.31
CA THR A 4 -44.24 30.04 -34.80
C THR A 4 -42.82 30.56 -34.99
N ALA A 5 -42.30 31.18 -33.93
CA ALA A 5 -40.87 31.43 -33.79
C ALA A 5 -40.20 30.10 -33.44
N PHE A 6 -39.26 29.67 -34.28
CA PHE A 6 -38.33 28.59 -33.96
C PHE A 6 -37.37 29.11 -32.88
N ILE A 7 -37.58 28.71 -31.62
CA ILE A 7 -36.62 28.94 -30.55
C ILE A 7 -35.68 27.74 -30.52
N LEU A 8 -34.54 27.90 -31.19
CA LEU A 8 -33.34 27.11 -30.97
C LEU A 8 -32.62 27.79 -29.79
N ALA A 9 -32.75 27.27 -28.57
CA ALA A 9 -32.02 27.80 -27.43
C ALA A 9 -31.56 26.69 -26.48
N LEU A 10 -30.27 26.37 -26.64
CA LEU A 10 -29.32 25.84 -25.67
C LEU A 10 -29.86 24.91 -24.57
N VAL A 11 -29.62 23.61 -24.79
CA VAL A 11 -29.31 22.68 -23.72
C VAL A 11 -28.03 23.17 -23.06
N THR A 12 -28.17 23.92 -21.96
CA THR A 12 -27.06 24.17 -21.06
C THR A 12 -26.83 22.87 -20.31
N SER A 13 -25.79 22.13 -20.73
CA SER A 13 -25.23 21.07 -19.91
C SER A 13 -24.93 21.67 -18.54
N ALA A 14 -25.72 21.31 -17.55
CA ALA A 14 -25.39 21.55 -16.15
C ALA A 14 -24.09 20.79 -15.90
N VAL A 15 -22.96 21.49 -16.00
CA VAL A 15 -21.69 21.01 -15.49
C VAL A 15 -21.90 20.96 -13.99
N ALA A 16 -22.31 19.80 -13.47
CA ALA A 16 -22.15 19.50 -12.07
C ALA A 16 -20.65 19.66 -11.79
N GLN A 17 -20.26 20.79 -11.21
CA GLN A 17 -18.96 20.90 -10.58
C GLN A 17 -18.96 19.85 -9.48
N GLU A 18 -18.39 18.68 -9.78
CA GLU A 18 -17.94 17.73 -8.77
C GLU A 18 -16.97 18.51 -7.89
N PHE A 19 -17.50 19.08 -6.82
CA PHE A 19 -16.71 19.66 -5.75
C PHE A 19 -16.01 18.48 -5.09
N VAL A 20 -14.83 18.12 -5.61
CA VAL A 20 -13.89 17.21 -4.96
C VAL A 20 -13.57 17.87 -3.62
N HIS A 21 -14.30 17.44 -2.60
CA HIS A 21 -13.97 17.81 -1.23
C HIS A 21 -12.65 17.09 -0.95
N GLN A 22 -11.53 17.77 -1.21
CA GLN A 22 -10.24 17.38 -0.66
C GLN A 22 -10.42 17.39 0.86
N LYS A 23 -10.75 16.22 1.42
CA LYS A 23 -10.76 16.01 2.87
C LYS A 23 -9.31 16.06 3.31
N ARG A 24 -8.77 17.27 3.47
CA ARG A 24 -7.51 17.47 4.17
C ARG A 24 -7.73 16.95 5.57
N VAL A 25 -7.11 15.82 5.90
CA VAL A 25 -7.05 15.36 7.29
C VAL A 25 -6.23 16.42 8.02
N PRO A 26 -6.82 17.23 8.93
CA PRO A 26 -6.05 18.24 9.63
C PRO A 26 -4.93 17.54 10.40
N TYR A 27 -3.71 18.05 10.26
CA TYR A 27 -2.56 17.58 11.02
C TYR A 27 -2.89 17.67 12.51
N HIS A 28 -2.90 16.54 13.20
CA HIS A 28 -3.05 16.50 14.65
C HIS A 28 -1.63 16.42 15.24
N PRO A 29 -1.24 17.33 16.16
CA PRO A 29 0.12 17.38 16.69
C PRO A 29 0.55 16.11 17.44
N ASP A 30 -0.40 15.24 17.79
CA ASP A 30 -0.15 13.93 18.44
C ASP A 30 0.03 12.77 17.45
N ARG A 31 -0.07 13.01 16.13
CA ARG A 31 0.12 11.97 15.11
C ARG A 31 1.55 12.00 14.56
N PRO A 32 2.22 10.84 14.45
CA PRO A 32 3.54 10.78 13.83
C PRO A 32 3.43 11.24 12.37
N SER A 33 4.45 11.99 11.94
CA SER A 33 4.57 12.45 10.56
C SER A 33 4.71 11.27 9.60
N PRO A 34 4.29 11.41 8.32
CA PRO A 34 4.50 10.39 7.30
C PRO A 34 5.94 9.89 7.24
N ARG A 35 6.91 10.81 7.37
CA ARG A 35 8.33 10.49 7.43
C ARG A 35 8.70 9.62 8.62
N GLU A 36 8.23 9.92 9.82
CA GLU A 36 8.48 9.09 11.01
C GLU A 36 7.92 7.68 10.83
N VAL A 37 6.67 7.57 10.36
CA VAL A 37 6.00 6.28 10.14
C VAL A 37 6.74 5.42 9.11
N VAL A 38 7.08 6.00 7.96
CA VAL A 38 7.73 5.25 6.87
C VAL A 38 9.17 4.89 7.28
N THR A 39 9.92 5.81 7.87
CA THR A 39 11.29 5.52 8.31
C THR A 39 11.31 4.41 9.35
N GLU A 40 10.38 4.43 10.32
CA GLU A 40 10.23 3.37 11.31
C GLU A 40 9.87 2.02 10.68
N LYS A 41 8.96 2.02 9.69
CA LYS A 41 8.58 0.82 8.93
C LYS A 41 9.80 0.17 8.27
N PHE A 42 10.66 0.95 7.62
CA PHE A 42 11.87 0.42 6.99
C PHE A 42 12.91 -0.01 8.02
N ALA A 43 13.09 0.73 9.11
CA ALA A 43 14.00 0.37 10.19
C ALA A 43 13.64 -0.98 10.84
N ARG A 44 12.35 -1.24 11.05
CA ARG A 44 11.86 -2.49 11.65
C ARG A 44 11.64 -3.63 10.64
N ARG A 45 11.80 -3.38 9.34
CA ARG A 45 11.46 -4.37 8.29
C ARG A 45 12.24 -5.67 8.44
N GLU A 46 13.53 -5.59 8.77
CA GLU A 46 14.37 -6.76 8.97
C GLU A 46 13.95 -7.56 10.20
N GLU A 47 13.66 -6.88 11.32
CA GLU A 47 13.16 -7.50 12.55
C GLU A 47 11.85 -8.26 12.29
N ILE A 48 10.90 -7.61 11.61
CA ILE A 48 9.61 -8.21 11.27
C ILE A 48 9.78 -9.45 10.39
N LEU A 49 10.59 -9.35 9.33
CA LEU A 49 10.84 -10.47 8.42
C LEU A 49 11.53 -11.64 9.12
N THR A 50 12.46 -11.34 10.02
CA THR A 50 13.16 -12.35 10.84
C THR A 50 12.20 -13.03 11.80
N GLY A 51 11.38 -12.26 12.53
CA GLY A 51 10.37 -12.83 13.44
C GLY A 51 9.34 -13.69 12.71
N MET A 52 8.91 -13.29 11.52
CA MET A 52 8.04 -14.13 10.67
C MET A 52 8.73 -15.44 10.25
N LEU A 53 10.02 -15.40 9.94
CA LEU A 53 10.79 -16.59 9.57
C LEU A 53 10.89 -17.57 10.74
N GLU A 54 11.25 -17.06 11.93
CA GLU A 54 11.37 -17.84 13.16
C GLU A 54 10.04 -18.51 13.52
N GLN A 55 8.92 -17.78 13.47
CA GLN A 55 7.60 -18.34 13.72
C GLN A 55 7.25 -19.50 12.76
N ARG A 56 7.65 -19.39 11.49
CA ARG A 56 7.39 -20.44 10.50
C ARG A 56 8.30 -21.65 10.71
N GLN A 57 9.56 -21.44 11.04
CA GLN A 57 10.50 -22.50 11.39
C GLN A 57 10.07 -23.23 12.67
N ALA A 58 9.60 -22.50 13.69
CA ALA A 58 9.07 -23.09 14.90
C ALA A 58 7.87 -24.01 14.63
N ARG A 59 6.95 -23.60 13.74
CA ARG A 59 5.82 -24.45 13.33
C ARG A 59 6.25 -25.71 12.59
N LEU A 60 7.30 -25.64 11.76
CA LEU A 60 7.87 -26.84 11.13
C LEU A 60 8.55 -27.75 12.16
N ALA A 61 9.26 -27.19 13.13
CA ALA A 61 9.86 -27.98 14.20
C ALA A 61 8.79 -28.66 15.10
N GLU A 62 7.67 -27.97 15.38
CA GLU A 62 6.52 -28.56 16.06
C GLU A 62 5.92 -29.73 15.28
N HIS A 63 5.90 -29.62 13.95
CA HIS A 63 5.49 -30.70 13.06
C HIS A 63 6.44 -31.89 13.08
N GLU A 64 7.74 -31.65 12.90
CA GLU A 64 8.78 -32.68 12.93
C GLU A 64 8.85 -33.41 14.27
N SER A 65 8.59 -32.70 15.38
CA SER A 65 8.52 -33.29 16.72
C SER A 65 7.23 -34.05 17.01
N GLY A 66 6.23 -34.02 16.10
CA GLY A 66 4.92 -34.63 16.29
C GLY A 66 3.99 -33.90 17.26
N ARG A 67 4.39 -32.73 17.78
CA ARG A 67 3.57 -31.93 18.70
C ARG A 67 2.36 -31.31 18.00
N LYS A 68 2.52 -30.91 16.74
CA LYS A 68 1.44 -30.36 15.91
C LYS A 68 1.55 -30.91 14.49
N LEU A 69 0.63 -31.79 14.11
CA LEU A 69 0.58 -32.30 12.76
C LEU A 69 0.00 -31.25 11.80
N LEU A 70 0.68 -31.04 10.69
CA LEU A 70 0.33 -30.17 9.58
C LEU A 70 -0.01 -31.09 8.40
N SER A 71 -0.93 -30.66 7.55
CA SER A 71 -1.16 -31.38 6.30
C SER A 71 0.02 -31.21 5.33
N ASP A 72 0.13 -32.09 4.34
CA ASP A 72 1.14 -31.97 3.27
C ASP A 72 1.03 -30.64 2.51
N GLU A 73 -0.19 -30.13 2.35
CA GLU A 73 -0.44 -28.82 1.74
C GLU A 73 0.09 -27.70 2.63
N GLU A 74 -0.22 -27.72 3.93
CA GLU A 74 0.28 -26.74 4.89
C GLU A 74 1.80 -26.75 4.95
N LEU A 75 2.43 -27.92 4.95
CA LEU A 75 3.89 -28.06 4.91
C LEU A 75 4.49 -27.40 3.68
N THR A 76 3.90 -27.64 2.51
CA THR A 76 4.33 -27.05 1.26
C THR A 76 4.21 -25.53 1.30
N GLN A 77 3.09 -25.00 1.79
CA GLN A 77 2.89 -23.56 1.96
C GLN A 77 3.90 -22.95 2.93
N HIS A 78 4.16 -23.61 4.06
CA HIS A 78 5.13 -23.18 5.06
C HIS A 78 6.56 -23.12 4.50
N ASN A 79 6.99 -24.15 3.76
CA ASN A 79 8.30 -24.18 3.11
C ASN A 79 8.43 -23.08 2.05
N ASN A 80 7.43 -22.92 1.18
CA ASN A 80 7.42 -21.86 0.16
C ASN A 80 7.49 -20.46 0.78
N HIS A 81 6.79 -20.24 1.90
CA HIS A 81 6.85 -18.98 2.63
C HIS A 81 8.21 -18.74 3.27
N ILE A 82 8.85 -19.76 3.85
CA ILE A 82 10.20 -19.66 4.41
C ILE A 82 11.20 -19.23 3.34
N ASP A 83 11.15 -19.86 2.16
CA ASP A 83 12.06 -19.52 1.07
C ASP A 83 11.81 -18.10 0.53
N SER A 84 10.54 -17.70 0.44
CA SER A 84 10.17 -16.32 0.10
C SER A 84 10.71 -15.32 1.12
N LEU A 85 10.59 -15.60 2.42
CA LEU A 85 11.12 -14.75 3.49
C LEU A 85 12.64 -14.66 3.45
N ARG A 86 13.34 -15.79 3.23
CA ARG A 86 14.80 -15.81 3.04
C ARG A 86 15.24 -14.94 1.87
N ARG A 87 14.56 -15.02 0.72
CA ARG A 87 14.82 -14.16 -0.43
C ARG A 87 14.61 -12.68 -0.11
N LYS A 88 13.49 -12.33 0.56
CA LYS A 88 13.20 -10.94 0.97
C LYS A 88 14.25 -10.40 1.94
N LEU A 89 14.68 -11.21 2.92
CA LEU A 89 15.74 -10.84 3.85
C LEU A 89 17.08 -10.64 3.13
N ALA A 90 17.45 -11.53 2.21
CA ALA A 90 18.68 -11.38 1.43
C ALA A 90 18.68 -10.11 0.57
N VAL A 91 17.55 -9.79 -0.07
CA VAL A 91 17.37 -8.53 -0.83
C VAL A 91 17.49 -7.32 0.09
N HIS A 92 16.90 -7.36 1.28
CA HIS A 92 16.96 -6.27 2.23
C HIS A 92 18.39 -6.02 2.76
N LYS A 93 19.07 -7.09 3.19
CA LYS A 93 20.43 -7.03 3.75
C LYS A 93 21.48 -6.54 2.76
N ASN A 94 21.31 -6.88 1.48
CA ASN A 94 22.25 -6.51 0.43
C ASN A 94 21.82 -5.25 -0.36
N LYS A 95 20.79 -4.53 0.11
CA LYS A 95 20.30 -3.35 -0.60
C LYS A 95 21.28 -2.19 -0.46
N ASP A 96 21.56 -1.51 -1.56
CA ASP A 96 22.34 -0.26 -1.54
C ASP A 96 21.60 0.79 -0.68
N PRO A 97 22.27 1.42 0.31
CA PRO A 97 21.70 2.49 1.11
C PRO A 97 21.09 3.64 0.29
N LYS A 98 21.64 3.96 -0.89
CA LYS A 98 21.08 5.00 -1.76
C LYS A 98 19.73 4.58 -2.34
N ILE A 99 19.60 3.33 -2.76
CA ILE A 99 18.34 2.77 -3.27
C ILE A 99 17.31 2.70 -2.14
N LEU A 100 17.73 2.27 -0.95
CA LEU A 100 16.88 2.26 0.24
C LEU A 100 16.34 3.67 0.56
N GLN A 101 17.18 4.69 0.51
CA GLN A 101 16.75 6.07 0.75
C GLN A 101 15.72 6.52 -0.30
N LEU A 102 15.94 6.21 -1.58
CA LEU A 102 14.98 6.53 -2.65
C LEU A 102 13.62 5.87 -2.39
N GLU A 103 13.59 4.59 -2.02
CA GLU A 103 12.35 3.88 -1.69
C GLU A 103 11.62 4.52 -0.49
N ILE A 104 12.36 4.99 0.52
CA ILE A 104 11.79 5.69 1.67
C ILE A 104 11.14 7.01 1.23
N GLU A 105 11.82 7.82 0.42
CA GLU A 105 11.26 9.11 -0.04
C GLU A 105 10.06 8.91 -0.98
N GLU A 106 10.10 7.92 -1.87
CA GLU A 106 8.97 7.56 -2.72
C GLU A 106 7.75 7.11 -1.89
N GLU A 107 7.98 6.29 -0.86
CA GLU A 107 6.91 5.85 0.03
C GLU A 107 6.35 7.00 0.89
N ILE A 108 7.20 7.92 1.36
CA ILE A 108 6.76 9.15 2.05
C ILE A 108 5.86 9.97 1.12
N ALA A 109 6.30 10.23 -0.11
CA ALA A 109 5.53 11.00 -1.08
C ALA A 109 4.18 10.35 -1.38
N LEU A 110 4.13 9.02 -1.50
CA LEU A 110 2.87 8.29 -1.67
C LEU A 110 1.96 8.42 -0.45
N TYR A 111 2.51 8.28 0.76
CA TYR A 111 1.75 8.38 2.01
C TYR A 111 1.18 9.80 2.20
N GLU A 112 1.96 10.82 1.86
CA GLU A 112 1.52 12.21 1.84
C GLU A 112 0.33 12.40 0.89
N LYS A 113 0.44 11.94 -0.36
CA LYS A 113 -0.65 12.02 -1.35
C LYS A 113 -1.94 11.33 -0.88
N MET A 114 -1.82 10.16 -0.25
CA MET A 114 -2.96 9.47 0.38
C MET A 114 -3.61 10.29 1.51
N MET A 115 -2.80 10.95 2.34
CA MET A 115 -3.27 11.78 3.45
C MET A 115 -3.91 13.10 3.00
N TYR A 116 -3.46 13.65 1.87
CA TYR A 116 -4.05 14.86 1.26
C TYR A 116 -5.35 14.57 0.50
N GLY A 117 -5.77 13.30 0.41
CA GLY A 117 -7.03 12.91 -0.22
C GLY A 117 -7.00 13.06 -1.74
N GLU A 118 -5.81 12.95 -2.37
CA GLU A 118 -5.75 12.78 -3.82
C GLU A 118 -6.50 11.50 -4.19
N GLU A 119 -7.40 11.57 -5.18
CA GLU A 119 -8.25 10.44 -5.54
C GLU A 119 -7.42 9.36 -6.23
N PHE A 120 -7.13 8.29 -5.51
CA PHE A 120 -6.55 7.08 -6.06
C PHE A 120 -7.64 6.24 -6.72
N LYS A 121 -7.48 5.96 -8.03
CA LYS A 121 -8.33 4.99 -8.73
C LYS A 121 -7.65 3.62 -8.70
N TRP A 122 -8.39 2.62 -8.24
CA TRP A 122 -8.00 1.22 -8.44
C TRP A 122 -8.24 0.86 -9.91
N THR A 123 -7.16 0.53 -10.62
CA THR A 123 -7.20 -0.04 -11.97
C THR A 123 -6.81 -1.51 -11.93
N SER A 124 -6.99 -2.23 -13.04
CA SER A 124 -6.56 -3.63 -13.19
C SER A 124 -5.08 -3.84 -12.89
N ASP A 125 -4.28 -2.78 -13.07
CA ASP A 125 -2.82 -2.81 -12.98
C ASP A 125 -2.31 -2.29 -11.62
N GLY A 126 -3.23 -1.85 -10.74
CA GLY A 126 -2.91 -1.35 -9.41
C GLY A 126 -3.56 -0.01 -9.09
N MET A 127 -3.15 0.58 -7.97
CA MET A 127 -3.64 1.87 -7.49
C MET A 127 -2.92 3.00 -8.25
N ILE A 128 -3.64 3.76 -9.07
CA ILE A 128 -3.10 4.87 -9.87
C ILE A 128 -3.57 6.18 -9.27
N LEU A 129 -2.65 7.14 -9.18
CA LEU A 129 -2.95 8.52 -8.80
C LEU A 129 -3.62 9.23 -9.97
N ASN A 130 -4.80 9.84 -9.77
CA ASN A 130 -5.30 10.79 -10.76
C ASN A 130 -4.39 12.02 -10.74
N GLU A 131 -3.66 12.26 -11.83
CA GLU A 131 -3.10 13.59 -12.07
C GLU A 131 -4.26 14.57 -12.35
N PRO A 132 -4.16 15.82 -11.88
CA PRO A 132 -5.20 16.83 -12.05
C PRO A 132 -5.43 17.24 -13.52
#